data_AF-A0A950EEV5-F1
#
_entry.id   AF-A0A950EEV5-F1
#
_cell.length_a   1.000
_cell.length_b   1.000
_cell.length_c   1.000
_cell.angle_alpha   90.00
_cell.angle_beta   90.00
_cell.angle_gamma   90.00
#
_symmetry.space_group_name_H-M   'P 1'
#
loop_
_entity.id
_entity.type
_entity.pdbx_description
1 polymer ?
#
loop_
_entity_poly.entity_id
_entity_poly.type
_entity_poly.pdbx_seq_one_letter_code
_entity_poly.pdbx_strand_id
1 'polypeptide(L)'
;DAKGNRIDAGPIEIVGDALKTSGTAAIVTGLSCMACHQRGVIPFKDTIREGLAVAGAARDKVERLFPEKAAMDKLLGRDEARFLKALDEATGPFLKVGDDRGKDIRDFAEPIGAVARAYLKDLGPAEVAGELGLGDLKDLLNRIQANPRLRQLGLAPLLQNAAIKRSEWDSLAGRFISTFHEVARELELGTPFRSF
;
A
#
# COMPACT_ATOMS: atom_id res chain seq x y z
N ASP A 1 8.40 -18.06 -2.04
CA ASP A 1 8.76 -18.61 -3.36
C ASP A 1 8.58 -20.13 -3.30
N ALA A 2 8.98 -20.86 -4.33
CA ALA A 2 8.91 -22.33 -4.33
C ALA A 2 9.78 -23.00 -3.23
N LYS A 3 10.64 -22.24 -2.55
CA LYS A 3 11.50 -22.70 -1.45
C LYS A 3 10.93 -22.31 -0.08
N GLY A 4 9.74 -21.71 -0.02
CA GLY A 4 9.11 -21.24 1.22
C GLY A 4 9.59 -19.87 1.71
N ASN A 5 10.41 -19.15 0.93
CA ASN A 5 10.80 -17.79 1.31
C ASN A 5 9.62 -16.83 1.16
N ARG A 6 9.66 -15.71 1.88
CA ARG A 6 8.68 -14.63 1.71
C ARG A 6 8.71 -14.08 0.28
N ILE A 7 7.54 -13.79 -0.29
CA ILE A 7 7.39 -13.10 -1.58
C ILE A 7 6.89 -11.70 -1.28
N ASP A 8 7.73 -10.69 -1.49
CA ASP A 8 7.35 -9.29 -1.27
C ASP A 8 6.56 -8.71 -2.43
N ALA A 9 6.90 -9.11 -3.65
CA ALA A 9 6.20 -8.70 -4.86
C ALA A 9 6.02 -9.86 -5.83
N GLY A 10 4.84 -9.95 -6.45
CA GLY A 10 4.54 -10.91 -7.50
C GLY A 10 5.16 -10.50 -8.85
N PRO A 11 5.56 -11.47 -9.70
CA PRO A 11 6.05 -11.20 -11.05
C PRO A 11 4.93 -10.61 -11.92
N ILE A 12 5.18 -9.43 -12.50
CA ILE A 12 4.20 -8.67 -13.30
C ILE A 12 3.81 -9.39 -14.59
N GLU A 13 4.64 -10.33 -15.04
CA GLU A 13 4.42 -11.14 -16.24
C GLU A 13 3.27 -12.15 -16.04
N ILE A 14 2.91 -12.46 -14.78
CA ILE A 14 1.82 -13.38 -14.45
C ILE A 14 0.55 -12.58 -14.14
N VAL A 15 0.66 -11.58 -13.28
CA VAL A 15 -0.48 -10.78 -12.82
C VAL A 15 0.01 -9.43 -12.32
N GLY A 16 -0.71 -8.36 -12.69
CA GLY A 16 -0.36 -6.98 -12.32
C GLY A 16 -1.44 -6.30 -11.48
N ASP A 17 -1.00 -5.40 -10.61
CA ASP A 17 -1.86 -4.46 -9.90
C ASP A 17 -2.29 -3.33 -10.85
N ALA A 18 -3.50 -3.46 -11.42
CA ALA A 18 -4.06 -2.47 -12.34
C ALA A 18 -4.28 -1.09 -11.69
N LEU A 19 -4.48 -1.04 -10.36
CA LEU A 19 -4.63 0.20 -9.61
C LEU A 19 -3.29 0.87 -9.31
N LYS A 20 -2.17 0.18 -9.59
CA LYS A 20 -0.81 0.59 -9.26
C LYS A 20 -0.70 1.09 -7.82
N THR A 21 -1.25 0.32 -6.89
CA THR A 21 -1.38 0.71 -5.47
C THR A 21 -0.01 1.00 -4.85
N SER A 22 1.03 0.28 -5.30
CA SER A 22 2.43 0.46 -4.91
C SER A 22 3.20 1.50 -5.75
N GLY A 23 2.51 2.25 -6.62
CA GLY A 23 3.14 3.13 -7.62
C GLY A 23 3.64 2.39 -8.88
N THR A 24 3.63 1.05 -8.87
CA THR A 24 4.00 0.21 -10.02
C THR A 24 2.92 -0.84 -10.28
N ALA A 25 3.03 -1.58 -11.39
CA ALA A 25 2.13 -2.70 -11.68
C ALA A 25 2.44 -3.95 -10.82
N ALA A 26 3.47 -3.94 -9.98
CA ALA A 26 3.81 -5.08 -9.13
C ALA A 26 2.76 -5.29 -8.04
N ILE A 27 2.30 -6.54 -7.89
CA ILE A 27 1.46 -6.94 -6.77
C ILE A 27 2.33 -7.03 -5.52
N VAL A 28 2.19 -6.06 -4.62
CA VAL A 28 2.90 -6.06 -3.34
C VAL A 28 2.04 -6.74 -2.28
N THR A 29 2.60 -7.77 -1.65
CA THR A 29 1.90 -8.59 -0.65
C THR A 29 1.36 -7.72 0.47
N GLY A 30 0.05 -7.85 0.76
CA GLY A 30 -0.62 -7.08 1.81
C GLY A 30 -1.02 -5.65 1.42
N LEU A 31 -0.50 -5.10 0.32
CA LEU A 31 -0.89 -3.78 -0.19
C LEU A 31 -1.89 -3.91 -1.34
N SER A 32 -1.48 -4.54 -2.44
CA SER A 32 -2.34 -4.69 -3.63
C SER A 32 -3.56 -5.57 -3.34
N CYS A 33 -3.42 -6.55 -2.44
CA CYS A 33 -4.53 -7.39 -2.01
C CYS A 33 -5.63 -6.56 -1.34
N MET A 34 -5.27 -5.65 -0.42
CA MET A 34 -6.26 -4.85 0.32
C MET A 34 -6.99 -3.90 -0.63
N ALA A 35 -6.27 -3.29 -1.56
CA ALA A 35 -6.88 -2.41 -2.57
C ALA A 35 -7.96 -3.12 -3.42
N CYS A 36 -7.69 -4.35 -3.87
CA CYS A 36 -8.68 -5.13 -4.62
C CYS A 36 -9.78 -5.73 -3.73
N HIS A 37 -9.44 -6.13 -2.50
CA HIS A 37 -10.34 -6.73 -1.52
C HIS A 37 -10.89 -5.73 -0.51
N GLN A 38 -11.08 -4.47 -0.91
CA GLN A 38 -11.55 -3.38 -0.05
C GLN A 38 -12.93 -3.62 0.59
N ARG A 39 -13.69 -4.60 0.08
CA ARG A 39 -15.00 -5.03 0.60
C ARG A 39 -15.04 -6.52 0.96
N GLY A 40 -13.88 -7.17 1.07
CA GLY A 40 -13.77 -8.60 1.31
C GLY A 40 -13.62 -9.41 0.02
N VAL A 41 -14.27 -10.57 -0.05
CA VAL A 41 -14.16 -11.47 -1.22
C VAL A 41 -14.76 -10.80 -2.46
N ILE A 42 -14.00 -10.80 -3.57
CA ILE A 42 -14.47 -10.27 -4.85
C ILE A 42 -15.54 -11.21 -5.40
N PRO A 43 -16.75 -10.72 -5.75
CA PRO A 43 -17.79 -11.56 -6.33
C PRO A 43 -17.32 -12.26 -7.61
N PHE A 44 -17.68 -13.53 -7.75
CA PHE A 44 -17.36 -14.35 -8.91
C PHE A 44 -18.56 -15.22 -9.31
N LYS A 45 -18.61 -15.63 -10.58
CA LYS A 45 -19.54 -16.68 -11.03
C LYS A 45 -18.81 -18.02 -10.95
N ASP A 46 -19.28 -18.92 -10.09
CA ASP A 46 -18.83 -20.30 -10.10
C ASP A 46 -19.39 -21.01 -11.34
N THR A 47 -18.50 -21.44 -12.24
CA THR A 47 -18.86 -22.19 -13.45
C THR A 47 -18.49 -23.66 -13.35
N ILE A 48 -17.94 -24.13 -12.23
CA ILE A 48 -17.44 -25.50 -12.10
C ILE A 48 -18.60 -26.48 -12.22
N ARG A 49 -19.72 -26.24 -11.53
CA ARG A 49 -20.93 -27.07 -11.63
C ARG A 49 -21.47 -27.19 -13.05
N GLU A 50 -21.48 -26.08 -13.80
CA GLU A 50 -22.04 -26.01 -15.15
C GLU A 50 -21.10 -26.63 -16.20
N GLY A 51 -19.79 -26.52 -16.00
CA GLY A 51 -18.77 -26.88 -17.00
C GLY A 51 -18.29 -28.34 -16.98
N LEU A 52 -18.96 -29.23 -16.24
CA LEU A 52 -18.48 -30.60 -16.02
C LEU A 52 -19.18 -31.63 -16.89
N ALA A 53 -18.38 -32.41 -17.62
CA ALA A 53 -18.81 -33.63 -18.32
C ALA A 53 -18.61 -34.90 -17.46
N VAL A 54 -18.74 -34.81 -16.14
CA VAL A 54 -18.55 -35.95 -15.22
C VAL A 54 -19.89 -36.49 -14.70
N ALA A 55 -19.93 -37.79 -14.39
CA ALA A 55 -21.13 -38.49 -13.92
C ALA A 55 -20.84 -39.38 -12.69
N GLY A 56 -21.90 -39.89 -12.06
CA GLY A 56 -21.80 -40.76 -10.89
C GLY A 56 -21.07 -40.09 -9.72
N ALA A 57 -20.26 -40.86 -8.99
CA ALA A 57 -19.58 -40.41 -7.78
C ALA A 57 -18.71 -39.14 -7.96
N ALA A 58 -18.17 -38.91 -9.16
CA ALA A 58 -17.40 -37.70 -9.46
C ALA A 58 -18.30 -36.45 -9.48
N ARG A 59 -19.51 -36.57 -10.05
CA ARG A 59 -20.51 -35.50 -10.05
C ARG A 59 -20.99 -35.21 -8.63
N ASP A 60 -21.31 -36.25 -7.86
CA ASP A 60 -21.77 -36.10 -6.47
C ASP A 60 -20.72 -35.36 -5.62
N LYS A 61 -19.43 -35.65 -5.84
CA LYS A 61 -18.34 -34.96 -5.14
C LYS A 61 -18.27 -33.48 -5.49
N VAL A 62 -18.47 -33.12 -6.76
CA VAL A 62 -18.50 -31.72 -7.20
C VAL A 62 -19.67 -30.99 -6.58
N GLU A 63 -20.88 -31.56 -6.65
CA GLU A 63 -22.09 -30.94 -6.09
C GLU A 63 -21.97 -30.72 -4.58
N ARG A 64 -21.16 -31.52 -3.88
CA ARG A 64 -20.82 -31.33 -2.46
C ARG A 64 -19.79 -30.22 -2.18
N LEU A 65 -18.83 -29.98 -3.08
CA LEU A 65 -17.74 -29.03 -2.87
C LEU A 65 -18.09 -27.62 -3.36
N PHE A 66 -18.79 -27.54 -4.48
CA PHE A 66 -19.24 -26.30 -5.07
C PHE A 66 -20.74 -26.22 -4.78
N PRO A 67 -21.28 -25.26 -4.02
CA PRO A 67 -22.72 -25.08 -3.80
C PRO A 67 -23.42 -24.47 -5.04
N GLU A 68 -24.76 -24.52 -5.08
CA GLU A 68 -25.51 -23.79 -6.12
C GLU A 68 -25.24 -22.29 -6.04
N LYS A 69 -25.38 -21.58 -7.16
CA LYS A 69 -25.10 -20.14 -7.23
C LYS A 69 -25.80 -19.36 -6.12
N ALA A 70 -27.09 -19.57 -5.92
CA ALA A 70 -27.85 -18.87 -4.87
C ALA A 70 -27.31 -19.13 -3.45
N ALA A 71 -26.85 -20.36 -3.19
CA ALA A 71 -26.23 -20.71 -1.92
C ALA A 71 -24.82 -20.10 -1.79
N MET A 72 -24.04 -20.06 -2.87
CA MET A 72 -22.74 -19.37 -2.91
C MET A 72 -22.89 -17.86 -2.69
N ASP A 73 -23.81 -17.21 -3.40
CA ASP A 73 -24.08 -15.77 -3.26
C ASP A 73 -24.44 -15.42 -1.80
N LYS A 74 -25.24 -16.26 -1.14
CA LYS A 74 -25.58 -16.09 0.27
C LYS A 74 -24.38 -16.27 1.20
N LEU A 75 -23.44 -17.16 0.88
CA LEU A 75 -22.19 -17.31 1.62
C LEU A 75 -21.32 -16.06 1.47
N LEU A 76 -21.14 -15.59 0.23
CA LEU A 76 -20.37 -14.39 -0.09
C LEU A 76 -20.96 -13.14 0.59
N GLY A 77 -22.29 -12.96 0.54
CA GLY A 77 -22.93 -11.82 1.22
C GLY A 77 -22.77 -11.83 2.74
N ARG A 78 -22.76 -13.01 3.37
CA ARG A 78 -22.45 -13.14 4.81
C ARG A 78 -21.00 -12.81 5.12
N ASP A 79 -20.08 -13.24 4.26
CA ASP A 79 -18.66 -12.95 4.40
C ASP A 79 -18.38 -11.44 4.23
N GLU A 80 -18.93 -10.81 3.20
CA GLU A 80 -18.84 -9.36 2.99
C GLU A 80 -19.37 -8.59 4.21
N ALA A 81 -20.54 -8.96 4.73
CA ALA A 81 -21.10 -8.29 5.92
C ALA A 81 -20.18 -8.44 7.14
N ARG A 82 -19.58 -9.63 7.33
CA ARG A 82 -18.61 -9.87 8.41
C ARG A 82 -17.34 -9.03 8.22
N PHE A 83 -16.81 -8.99 7.00
CA PHE A 83 -15.63 -8.22 6.66
C PHE A 83 -15.85 -6.73 6.91
N LEU A 84 -16.94 -6.17 6.39
CA LEU A 84 -17.24 -4.74 6.51
C LEU A 84 -17.52 -4.33 7.95
N LYS A 85 -18.11 -5.20 8.76
CA LYS A 85 -18.24 -4.97 10.19
C LYS A 85 -16.86 -4.86 10.86
N ALA A 86 -15.95 -5.80 10.58
CA ALA A 86 -14.60 -5.75 11.13
C ALA A 86 -13.81 -4.53 10.63
N LEU A 87 -14.01 -4.14 9.38
CA LEU A 87 -13.41 -2.93 8.81
C LEU A 87 -13.93 -1.66 9.51
N ASP A 88 -15.24 -1.55 9.74
CA ASP A 88 -15.85 -0.42 10.45
C ASP A 88 -15.37 -0.37 11.91
N GLU A 89 -15.25 -1.51 12.58
CA GLU A 89 -14.68 -1.59 13.93
C GLU A 89 -13.22 -1.12 13.98
N ALA A 90 -12.41 -1.49 12.97
CA ALA A 90 -10.99 -1.15 12.93
C ALA A 90 -10.71 0.30 12.49
N THR A 91 -11.56 0.87 11.63
CA THR A 91 -11.26 2.14 10.93
C THR A 91 -12.30 3.23 11.17
N GLY A 92 -13.53 2.86 11.50
CA GLY A 92 -14.64 3.76 11.81
C GLY A 92 -14.31 4.81 12.88
N PRO A 93 -13.61 4.49 13.99
CA PRO A 93 -13.21 5.49 14.98
C PRO A 93 -12.35 6.64 14.42
N PHE A 94 -11.65 6.42 13.30
CA PHE A 94 -10.79 7.41 12.66
C PHE A 94 -11.46 8.08 11.46
N LEU A 95 -12.29 7.35 10.72
CA LEU A 95 -12.88 7.79 9.45
C LEU A 95 -14.28 8.42 9.63
N LYS A 96 -15.11 7.87 10.52
CA LYS A 96 -16.50 8.29 10.73
C LYS A 96 -16.56 9.35 11.83
N VAL A 97 -15.92 10.49 11.58
CA VAL A 97 -15.83 11.63 12.50
C VAL A 97 -16.40 12.90 11.87
N GLY A 98 -16.73 13.91 12.69
CA GLY A 98 -17.33 15.16 12.19
C GLY A 98 -18.58 14.94 11.32
N ASP A 99 -18.57 15.52 10.12
CA ASP A 99 -19.65 15.40 9.13
C ASP A 99 -19.78 13.98 8.54
N ASP A 100 -18.77 13.13 8.73
CA ASP A 100 -18.70 11.78 8.16
C ASP A 100 -19.22 10.68 9.11
N ARG A 101 -19.67 11.02 10.33
CA ARG A 101 -20.16 10.04 11.34
C ARG A 101 -21.23 9.07 10.83
N GLY A 102 -22.09 9.56 9.93
CA GLY A 102 -23.20 8.78 9.38
C GLY A 102 -22.89 8.01 8.11
N LYS A 103 -21.69 8.17 7.52
CA LYS A 103 -21.34 7.52 6.26
C LYS A 103 -21.19 6.01 6.42
N ASP A 104 -21.57 5.25 5.39
CA ASP A 104 -21.31 3.81 5.35
C ASP A 104 -19.81 3.59 5.17
N ILE A 105 -19.26 2.53 5.77
CA ILE A 105 -17.82 2.25 5.64
C ILE A 105 -17.42 2.00 4.18
N ARG A 106 -18.36 1.56 3.33
CA ARG A 106 -18.16 1.36 1.87
C ARG A 106 -17.90 2.65 1.09
N ASP A 107 -18.24 3.80 1.67
CA ASP A 107 -18.11 5.11 1.04
C ASP A 107 -16.71 5.72 1.25
N PHE A 108 -15.90 5.12 2.12
CA PHE A 108 -14.51 5.52 2.34
C PHE A 108 -13.57 4.77 1.40
N ALA A 109 -12.48 5.43 1.04
CA ALA A 109 -11.38 4.77 0.34
C ALA A 109 -10.75 3.69 1.23
N GLU A 110 -10.27 2.62 0.60
CA GLU A 110 -9.50 1.60 1.30
C GLU A 110 -8.25 2.22 1.98
N PRO A 111 -8.09 2.05 3.30
CA PRO A 111 -7.14 2.84 4.09
C PRO A 111 -5.67 2.49 3.83
N ILE A 112 -5.33 1.22 3.60
CA ILE A 112 -3.94 0.77 3.40
C ILE A 112 -3.37 1.35 2.11
N GLY A 113 -4.11 1.24 1.01
CA GLY A 113 -3.75 1.82 -0.27
C GLY A 113 -3.69 3.34 -0.21
N ALA A 114 -4.58 3.99 0.55
CA ALA A 114 -4.54 5.44 0.74
C ALA A 114 -3.24 5.88 1.44
N VAL A 115 -2.88 5.23 2.55
CA VAL A 115 -1.65 5.52 3.30
C VAL A 115 -0.41 5.20 2.46
N ALA A 116 -0.40 4.06 1.76
CA ALA A 116 0.72 3.66 0.92
C ALA A 116 0.97 4.65 -0.21
N ARG A 117 -0.08 5.11 -0.91
CA ARG A 117 0.08 6.13 -1.97
C ARG A 117 0.59 7.46 -1.41
N ALA A 118 0.11 7.85 -0.23
CA ALA A 118 0.59 9.07 0.43
C ALA A 118 2.08 8.97 0.81
N TYR A 119 2.55 7.79 1.20
CA TYR A 119 3.96 7.52 1.51
C TYR A 119 4.83 7.40 0.24
N LEU A 120 4.34 6.71 -0.80
CA LEU A 120 5.13 6.33 -1.97
C LEU A 120 5.29 7.43 -3.03
N LYS A 121 4.53 8.54 -2.92
CA LYS A 121 4.67 9.67 -3.84
C LYS A 121 6.07 10.28 -3.76
N ASP A 122 6.48 10.91 -4.86
CA ASP A 122 7.69 11.73 -4.86
C ASP A 122 7.55 12.90 -3.87
N LEU A 123 8.68 13.28 -3.28
CA LEU A 123 8.74 14.22 -2.16
C LEU A 123 9.07 15.61 -2.67
N GLY A 124 8.12 16.53 -2.50
CA GLY A 124 8.38 17.95 -2.72
C GLY A 124 9.11 18.58 -1.52
N PRO A 125 9.42 19.88 -1.60
CA PRO A 125 10.14 20.56 -0.53
C PRO A 125 9.41 20.51 0.82
N ALA A 126 8.08 20.61 0.83
CA ALA A 126 7.27 20.55 2.04
C ALA A 126 7.29 19.16 2.68
N GLU A 127 7.18 18.09 1.89
CA GLU A 127 7.29 16.72 2.38
C GLU A 127 8.66 16.44 2.98
N VAL A 128 9.74 16.85 2.31
CA VAL A 128 11.11 16.67 2.83
C VAL A 128 11.31 17.44 4.13
N ALA A 129 10.83 18.69 4.22
CA ALA A 129 10.90 19.46 5.46
C ALA A 129 10.14 18.76 6.60
N GLY A 130 8.93 18.26 6.31
CA GLY A 130 8.11 17.52 7.27
C GLY A 130 8.80 16.25 7.79
N GLU A 131 9.42 15.47 6.91
CA GLU A 131 10.12 14.24 7.31
C GLU A 131 11.40 14.50 8.11
N LEU A 132 12.07 15.63 7.85
CA LEU A 132 13.20 16.10 8.64
C LEU A 132 12.79 16.79 9.95
N GLY A 133 11.48 16.93 10.22
CA GLY A 133 10.97 17.64 11.40
C GLY A 133 11.21 19.15 11.38
N LEU A 134 11.45 19.74 10.20
CA LEU A 134 11.66 21.17 10.04
C LEU A 134 10.33 21.89 9.92
N GLY A 135 10.07 22.83 10.84
CA GLY A 135 8.82 23.59 10.87
C GLY A 135 8.72 24.71 9.82
N ASP A 136 9.84 25.10 9.20
CA ASP A 136 9.88 26.13 8.16
C ASP A 136 10.55 25.60 6.89
N LEU A 137 9.79 25.61 5.80
CA LEU A 137 10.28 25.25 4.47
C LEU A 137 11.44 26.15 4.01
N LYS A 138 11.41 27.44 4.34
CA LYS A 138 12.48 28.37 3.93
C LYS A 138 13.81 28.02 4.58
N ASP A 139 13.79 27.52 5.82
CA ASP A 139 14.99 27.06 6.53
C ASP A 139 15.64 25.90 5.76
N LEU A 140 14.85 24.89 5.36
CA LEU A 140 15.35 23.79 4.55
C LEU A 140 16.02 24.28 3.24
N LEU A 141 15.34 25.16 2.50
CA LEU A 141 15.85 25.65 1.21
C LEU A 141 17.15 26.46 1.39
N ASN A 142 17.21 27.32 2.40
CA ASN A 142 18.42 28.09 2.72
C ASN A 142 19.60 27.16 3.07
N ARG A 143 19.36 26.11 3.86
CA ARG A 143 20.39 25.11 4.21
C ARG A 143 20.88 24.36 2.99
N ILE A 144 19.99 23.93 2.09
CA ILE A 144 20.36 23.28 0.83
C ILE A 144 21.19 24.24 -0.05
N GLN A 145 20.83 25.52 -0.08
CA GLN A 145 21.56 26.53 -0.86
C GLN A 145 22.93 26.87 -0.27
N ALA A 146 23.08 26.87 1.05
CA ALA A 146 24.34 27.13 1.72
C ALA A 146 25.27 25.91 1.75
N ASN A 147 24.74 24.68 1.71
CA ASN A 147 25.52 23.45 1.90
C ASN A 147 25.70 22.65 0.58
N PRO A 148 26.92 22.63 -0.01
CA PRO A 148 27.22 21.82 -1.20
C PRO A 148 27.00 20.32 -1.00
N ARG A 149 27.20 19.80 0.21
CA ARG A 149 27.04 18.38 0.52
C ARG A 149 25.57 17.95 0.40
N LEU A 150 24.63 18.76 0.88
CA LEU A 150 23.19 18.50 0.69
C LEU A 150 22.81 18.44 -0.80
N ARG A 151 23.40 19.30 -1.63
CA ARG A 151 23.19 19.26 -3.08
C ARG A 151 23.76 17.98 -3.71
N GLN A 152 24.95 17.55 -3.28
CA GLN A 152 25.55 16.28 -3.71
C GLN A 152 24.72 15.06 -3.29
N LEU A 153 24.00 15.15 -2.16
CA LEU A 153 23.05 14.14 -1.70
C LEU A 153 21.73 14.14 -2.49
N GLY A 154 21.59 14.99 -3.51
CA GLY A 154 20.44 14.98 -4.42
C GLY A 154 19.31 15.95 -4.07
N LEU A 155 19.51 16.88 -3.13
CA LEU A 155 18.46 17.82 -2.71
C LEU A 155 18.37 19.08 -3.58
N ALA A 156 19.28 19.24 -4.55
CA ALA A 156 19.29 20.41 -5.44
C ALA A 156 17.96 20.66 -6.18
N PRO A 157 17.19 19.65 -6.64
CA PRO A 157 15.88 19.88 -7.28
C PRO A 157 14.87 20.62 -6.40
N LEU A 158 14.94 20.46 -5.07
CA LEU A 158 14.01 21.09 -4.13
C LEU A 158 14.12 22.63 -4.19
N LEU A 159 15.31 23.17 -4.52
CA LEU A 159 15.51 24.62 -4.72
C LEU A 159 14.69 25.19 -5.88
N GLN A 160 14.29 24.34 -6.83
CA GLN A 160 13.46 24.71 -7.99
C GLN A 160 12.01 24.24 -7.81
N ASN A 161 11.60 23.91 -6.58
CA ASN A 161 10.29 23.33 -6.28
C ASN A 161 9.99 22.02 -7.05
N ALA A 162 11.03 21.29 -7.46
CA ALA A 162 10.91 19.96 -8.04
C ALA A 162 10.95 18.89 -6.95
N ALA A 163 10.36 17.73 -7.24
CA ALA A 163 10.31 16.60 -6.30
C ALA A 163 11.52 15.67 -6.44
N ILE A 164 11.86 14.96 -5.35
CA ILE A 164 12.83 13.87 -5.33
C ILE A 164 12.14 12.51 -5.21
N LYS A 165 12.78 11.46 -5.70
CA LYS A 165 12.21 10.11 -5.69
C LYS A 165 12.17 9.53 -4.29
N ARG A 166 10.98 9.09 -3.84
CA ARG A 166 10.82 8.37 -2.57
C ARG A 166 11.74 7.15 -2.48
N SER A 167 11.83 6.39 -3.58
CA SER A 167 12.66 5.19 -3.69
C SER A 167 14.16 5.42 -3.51
N GLU A 168 14.65 6.66 -3.65
CA GLU A 168 16.05 7.00 -3.37
C GLU A 168 16.22 7.56 -1.95
N TRP A 169 15.19 8.25 -1.45
CA TRP A 169 15.23 8.92 -0.16
C TRP A 169 15.36 7.98 1.03
N ASP A 170 14.56 6.91 1.08
CA ASP A 170 14.50 5.97 2.20
C ASP A 170 15.26 4.65 1.97
N SER A 171 15.82 4.48 0.77
CA SER A 171 16.45 3.21 0.37
C SER A 171 17.73 2.91 1.15
N LEU A 172 17.84 1.63 1.54
CA LEU A 172 19.05 1.02 2.10
C LEU A 172 19.77 0.11 1.10
N ALA A 173 19.32 0.08 -0.16
CA ALA A 173 19.89 -0.80 -1.17
C ALA A 173 21.38 -0.48 -1.40
N GLY A 174 22.25 -1.42 -1.03
CA GLY A 174 23.70 -1.26 -1.14
C GLY A 174 24.32 -0.24 -0.18
N ARG A 175 23.60 0.22 0.85
CA ARG A 175 24.06 1.27 1.79
C ARG A 175 23.78 0.90 3.25
N PHE A 176 24.62 1.43 4.14
CA PHE A 176 24.44 1.23 5.59
C PHE A 176 23.28 2.08 6.15
N ILE A 177 23.16 3.31 5.65
CA ILE A 177 22.12 4.29 5.97
C ILE A 177 21.55 4.87 4.66
N SER A 178 20.30 5.36 4.70
CA SER A 178 19.62 5.95 3.54
C SER A 178 20.00 7.41 3.32
N THR A 179 19.60 7.99 2.18
CA THR A 179 19.82 9.42 1.91
C THR A 179 19.13 10.31 2.94
N PHE A 180 17.92 9.97 3.40
CA PHE A 180 17.27 10.62 4.54
C PHE A 180 18.20 10.71 5.76
N HIS A 181 18.83 9.61 6.13
CA HIS A 181 19.74 9.55 7.28
C HIS A 181 21.02 10.36 7.07
N GLU A 182 21.59 10.34 5.86
CA GLU A 182 22.77 11.15 5.53
C GLU A 182 22.46 12.65 5.62
N VAL A 183 21.28 13.05 5.14
CA VAL A 183 20.80 14.44 5.22
C VAL A 183 20.54 14.84 6.66
N ALA A 184 19.85 14.01 7.45
CA ALA A 184 19.60 14.29 8.85
C ALA A 184 20.91 14.48 9.64
N ARG A 185 21.93 13.67 9.34
CA ARG A 185 23.27 13.82 9.94
C ARG A 185 23.96 15.10 9.49
N GLU A 186 23.93 15.40 8.19
CA GLU A 186 24.52 16.62 7.61
C GLU A 186 23.86 17.91 8.15
N LEU A 187 22.58 17.82 8.51
CA LEU A 187 21.82 18.90 9.15
C LEU A 187 21.94 18.93 10.68
N GLU A 188 22.72 18.02 11.26
CA GLU A 188 22.89 17.88 12.72
C GLU A 188 21.56 17.62 13.47
N LEU A 189 20.58 17.02 12.80
CA LEU A 189 19.25 16.70 13.37
C LEU A 189 19.26 15.41 14.19
N GLY A 190 20.30 14.59 14.06
CA GLY A 190 20.47 13.36 14.81
C GLY A 190 21.55 12.47 14.23
N THR A 191 21.91 11.42 14.98
CA THR A 191 22.83 10.38 14.52
C THR A 191 22.04 9.11 14.21
N PRO A 192 22.07 8.61 12.96
CA PRO A 192 21.40 7.37 12.62
C PRO A 192 21.90 6.21 13.49
N PHE A 193 20.98 5.47 14.10
CA PHE A 193 21.29 4.28 14.89
C PHE A 193 20.62 3.06 14.23
N ARG A 194 21.41 2.00 14.01
CA ARG A 194 20.92 0.74 13.46
C ARG A 194 21.33 -0.39 14.41
N SER A 195 20.35 -1.03 15.03
CA SER A 195 20.56 -2.28 15.78
C SER A 195 20.41 -3.47 14.82
N PHE A 196 21.24 -4.48 15.01
CA PHE A 196 21.13 -5.78 14.35
C PHE A 196 20.29 -6.74 15.17
#